data_AF-A0A538DUJ3-F1
#
_entry.id   AF-A0A538DUJ3-F1
#
_cell.length_a   1.000
_cell.length_b   1.000
_cell.length_c   1.000
_cell.angle_alpha   90.00
_cell.angle_beta   90.00
_cell.angle_gamma   90.00
#
_symmetry.space_group_name_H-M   'P 1'
#
loop_
_entity.id
_entity.type
_entity.pdbx_description
1 polymer ?
#
loop_
_entity_poly.entity_id
_entity_poly.type
_entity_poly.pdbx_seq_one_letter_code
_entity_poly.pdbx_strand_id
1 'polypeptide(L)' 'MKVWIDQDLCTGDGLCTDHCPEVFVLLEDGISYVRHGDFIGNARLSG' A
#
# COMPACT_ATOMS: atom_id res chain seq x y z
N MET A 1 0.88 4.84 -14.58
CA MET A 1 -0.18 4.14 -13.82
C MET A 1 -0.15 4.70 -12.40
N LYS A 2 -1.29 4.95 -11.75
CA LYS A 2 -1.36 5.41 -10.35
C LYS A 2 -1.98 4.30 -9.52
N VAL A 3 -1.35 3.94 -8.40
CA VAL A 3 -1.81 2.90 -7.47
C VAL A 3 -1.94 3.51 -6.08
N TRP A 4 -2.94 3.08 -5.34
CA TRP A 4 -3.21 3.51 -3.96
C TRP A 4 -3.93 2.39 -3.23
N ILE A 5 -3.95 2.46 -1.89
CA ILE A 5 -4.75 1.56 -1.06
C ILE A 5 -5.86 2.39 -0.43
N ASP A 6 -7.10 1.97 -0.62
CA ASP A 6 -8.20 2.52 0.17
C ASP A 6 -8.05 2.02 1.62
N GLN A 7 -7.70 2.92 2.54
CA GLN A 7 -7.39 2.58 3.93
C GLN A 7 -8.67 2.26 4.72
N ASP A 8 -9.83 2.78 4.29
CA ASP A 8 -11.10 2.52 4.96
C ASP A 8 -11.65 1.12 4.61
N LEU A 9 -11.22 0.57 3.48
CA LEU A 9 -11.62 -0.77 3.00
C LEU A 9 -10.54 -1.84 3.18
N CYS A 10 -9.33 -1.46 3.56
CA CYS A 10 -8.25 -2.42 3.76
C CYS A 10 -8.53 -3.27 5.01
N THR A 11 -8.56 -4.58 4.81
CA THR A 11 -8.82 -5.59 5.86
C THR A 11 -7.53 -6.14 6.49
N GLY A 12 -6.36 -5.80 5.94
CA GLY A 12 -5.08 -6.30 6.42
C GLY A 12 -4.70 -7.72 5.96
N ASP A 13 -5.40 -8.28 4.96
CA ASP A 13 -5.17 -9.66 4.49
C ASP A 13 -3.79 -9.89 3.85
N GLY A 14 -3.08 -8.83 3.45
CA GLY A 14 -1.72 -8.93 2.90
C GLY A 14 -1.61 -9.41 1.45
N LEU A 15 -2.71 -9.77 0.79
CA LEU A 15 -2.70 -10.29 -0.60
C LEU A 15 -1.99 -9.36 -1.60
N CYS A 16 -2.10 -8.03 -1.42
CA CYS A 16 -1.40 -7.08 -2.27
C CYS A 16 0.12 -7.16 -2.12
N THR A 17 0.62 -7.30 -0.89
CA THR A 17 2.05 -7.50 -0.58
C THR A 17 2.53 -8.85 -1.12
N ASP A 18 1.71 -9.91 -1.05
CA ASP A 18 2.06 -11.22 -1.59
C ASP A 18 2.22 -11.21 -3.12
N HIS A 19 1.34 -10.48 -3.81
CA HIS A 19 1.35 -10.40 -5.27
C HIS A 19 2.35 -9.38 -5.84
N CYS A 20 2.59 -8.27 -5.14
CA CYS A 20 3.46 -7.18 -5.59
C CYS A 20 4.26 -6.56 -4.42
N PRO A 21 5.19 -7.31 -3.80
CA PRO A 21 5.94 -6.88 -2.61
C PRO A 21 6.86 -5.66 -2.83
N GLU A 22 7.19 -5.35 -4.08
CA GLU A 22 7.95 -4.16 -4.46
C GLU A 22 7.08 -2.89 -4.49
N VAL A 23 5.76 -3.03 -4.58
CA VAL A 23 4.78 -1.94 -4.68
C VAL A 23 4.01 -1.77 -3.38
N PHE A 24 3.76 -2.84 -2.63
CA PHE A 24 2.94 -2.80 -1.41
C PHE A 24 3.68 -3.34 -0.19
N VAL A 25 3.28 -2.85 0.97
CA VAL A 25 3.76 -3.30 2.27
C VAL A 25 2.60 -3.26 3.26
N LEU A 26 2.47 -4.31 4.08
CA LEU A 26 1.58 -4.34 5.24
C LEU A 26 2.37 -3.87 6.46
N LEU A 27 1.90 -2.81 7.12
CA LEU A 27 2.54 -2.30 8.34
C LEU A 27 1.87 -2.86 9.61
N GLU A 28 2.47 -2.56 10.76
CA GLU A 28 2.03 -3.08 12.07
C GLU A 28 0.67 -2.54 12.52
N ASP A 29 0.15 -1.49 11.88
CA ASP A 29 -1.20 -0.99 12.09
C ASP A 29 -2.29 -1.87 11.44
N GLY A 30 -1.88 -2.93 10.74
CA GLY A 30 -2.77 -3.86 10.05
C GLY A 30 -3.27 -3.33 8.70
N ILE A 31 -2.70 -2.24 8.18
CA ILE A 31 -3.09 -1.64 6.91
C ILE A 31 -1.95 -1.69 5.89
N SER A 32 -2.33 -1.89 4.63
CA SER A 32 -1.38 -1.91 3.51
C SER A 32 -1.14 -0.51 2.94
N TYR A 33 0.09 -0.25 2.52
CA TYR A 33 0.54 1.03 1.96
C TYR A 33 1.23 0.82 0.63
N VAL A 34 1.33 1.90 -0.16
CA VAL A 34 2.17 1.92 -1.37
C VAL A 34 3.60 2.24 -0.97
N ARG A 35 4.54 1.47 -1.50
CA ARG A 35 5.98 1.67 -1.40
C ARG A 35 6.52 2.27 -2.69
N HIS A 36 7.28 3.35 -2.60
CA HIS A 36 7.98 3.96 -3.72
C HIS A 36 9.35 4.50 -3.28
N GLY A 37 10.42 3.75 -3.59
CA GLY A 37 11.74 4.04 -3.04
C GLY A 37 11.72 3.98 -1.51
N ASP A 38 12.11 5.07 -0.87
CA ASP A 38 12.10 5.22 0.60
C ASP A 38 10.75 5.72 1.15
N PHE A 39 9.80 6.06 0.27
CA PHE A 39 8.47 6.50 0.67
C PHE A 39 7.53 5.30 0.89
N ILE A 40 6.83 5.31 2.02
CA ILE A 40 5.70 4.42 2.32
C ILE A 40 4.52 5.31 2.70
N GLY A 41 3.40 5.16 2.00
CA GLY A 41 2.22 5.96 2.29
C GLY A 41 1.05 5.70 1.33
N ASN A 42 -0.08 6.33 1.61
CA ASN A 42 -1.22 6.26 0.70
C ASN A 42 -1.00 7.23 -0.46
N ALA A 43 -0.43 6.71 -1.54
CA ALA A 43 -0.07 7.50 -2.71
C ALA A 43 -1.32 7.88 -3.53
N ARG A 44 -2.12 8.84 -3.04
CA ARG A 44 -2.79 9.75 -3.98
C ARG A 44 -1.68 10.64 -4.55
N LEU A 45 -0.91 10.13 -5.52
CA LEU A 45 -0.05 10.96 -6.37
C LEU A 45 -0.95 11.79 -7.29
N SER A 46 -1.79 12.65 -6.70
CA SER A 46 -2.22 13.87 -7.37
C SER A 46 -0.97 14.75 -7.44
N GLY A 47 -0.57 15.08 -8.66
CA GLY A 47 0.19 16.31 -8.85
C GLY A 47 -0.62 17.50 -8.38
#